data_AF-A0A2N1M463-F1
#
_entry.id   AF-A0A2N1M463-F1
#
_cell.length_a   1.000
_cell.length_b   1.000
_cell.length_c   1.000
_cell.angle_alpha   90.00
_cell.angle_beta   90.00
_cell.angle_gamma   90.00
#
_symmetry.space_group_name_H-M   'P 1'
#
loop_
_entity.id
_entity.type
_entity.pdbx_description
1 polymer ?
#
loop_
_entity_poly.entity_id
_entity_poly.type
_entity_poly.pdbx_seq_one_letter_code
_entity_poly.pdbx_strand_id
1 'polypeptide(L)'
;MDRNLKVDLIKVPAHSDNIYNIQVDSLAKDAHSSLQPTVLPLAFCHAPCLLTFNSLPIDMNIRHFLRSIADARALLSFCSLARFTALSSLSLFDWAGIHFCLSQIKGFASHKNGHPEFWIFCIKLLLDILPTLTTFQQRKPYLYSPDWL
;
A
#
# COMPACT_ATOMS: atom_id res chain seq x y z
N MET A 1 13.31 -9.26 34.82
CA MET A 1 12.62 -7.95 34.75
C MET A 1 12.16 -7.79 33.32
N ASP A 2 10.86 -7.84 33.10
CA ASP A 2 10.29 -7.68 31.76
C ASP A 2 10.40 -6.21 31.34
N ARG A 3 11.06 -5.96 30.21
CA ARG A 3 11.24 -4.62 29.65
C ARG A 3 10.29 -4.48 28.45
N ASN A 4 9.31 -3.59 28.58
CA ASN A 4 8.35 -3.33 27.52
C ASN A 4 8.80 -2.13 26.69
N LEU A 5 9.03 -2.34 25.39
CA LEU A 5 9.31 -1.27 24.43
C LEU A 5 8.05 -1.03 23.59
N LYS A 6 7.53 0.19 23.64
CA LYS A 6 6.49 0.63 22.70
C LYS A 6 7.15 1.25 21.49
N VAL A 7 6.81 0.77 20.30
CA VAL A 7 7.38 1.23 19.02
C VAL A 7 6.26 1.76 18.14
N ASP A 8 6.46 2.96 17.60
CA ASP A 8 5.61 3.52 16.56
C ASP A 8 6.28 3.34 15.20
N LEU A 9 5.52 2.83 14.23
CA LEU A 9 6.00 2.56 12.89
C LEU A 9 5.62 3.71 11.96
N ILE A 10 6.63 4.44 11.50
CA ILE A 10 6.48 5.60 10.62
C ILE A 10 7.09 5.28 9.26
N LYS A 11 6.30 5.42 8.19
CA LYS A 11 6.81 5.31 6.82
C LYS A 11 7.43 6.64 6.41
N VAL A 12 8.72 6.63 6.07
CA VAL A 12 9.43 7.78 5.49
C VAL A 12 9.58 7.56 3.99
N PRO A 13 9.17 8.49 3.11
CA PRO A 13 9.39 8.36 1.68
C PRO A 13 10.89 8.36 1.35
N ALA A 14 11.28 7.58 0.34
CA ALA A 14 12.62 7.67 -0.23
C ALA A 14 12.85 9.08 -0.81
N HIS A 15 14.08 9.58 -0.71
CA HIS A 15 14.47 10.90 -1.24
C HIS A 15 13.65 12.08 -0.71
N SER A 16 13.09 11.97 0.50
CA SER A 16 12.34 13.05 1.17
C SER A 16 13.23 14.08 1.88
N ASP A 17 14.52 14.15 1.52
CA ASP A 17 15.55 14.95 2.21
C ASP A 17 15.67 14.71 3.73
N ASN A 18 15.11 13.60 4.22
CA ASN A 18 15.24 13.21 5.62
C ASN A 18 16.65 12.68 5.91
N ILE A 19 17.41 13.43 6.72
CA ILE A 19 18.83 13.15 7.02
C ILE A 19 19.02 11.73 7.59
N TYR A 20 18.17 11.30 8.52
CA TYR A 20 18.28 9.98 9.14
C TYR A 20 17.98 8.85 8.15
N ASN A 21 16.99 9.03 7.28
CA ASN A 21 16.68 8.05 6.23
C ASN A 21 17.81 7.93 5.20
N ILE A 22 18.44 9.05 4.83
CA ILE A 22 19.61 9.08 3.94
C ILE A 22 20.79 8.35 4.61
N GLN A 23 21.04 8.61 5.90
CA GLN A 23 22.10 7.96 6.65
C GLN A 23 21.91 6.44 6.72
N VAL A 24 20.69 5.98 7.05
CA VAL A 24 20.37 4.54 7.11
C VAL A 24 20.53 3.88 5.74
N ASP A 25 20.10 4.54 4.66
CA ASP A 25 20.27 4.04 3.29
C ASP A 25 21.76 3.92 2.90
N SER A 26 22.59 4.91 3.23
CA SER A 26 24.04 4.85 3.01
C SER A 26 24.67 3.68 3.77
N LEU A 27 24.37 3.54 5.07
CA LEU A 27 24.91 2.45 5.90
C LEU A 27 24.50 1.07 5.38
N ALA A 28 23.25 0.94 4.91
CA ALA A 28 22.77 -0.31 4.33
C ALA A 28 23.52 -0.66 3.02
N LYS A 29 23.80 0.34 2.17
CA LYS A 29 24.60 0.16 0.94
C LYS A 29 26.04 -0.23 1.25
N ASP A 30 26.68 0.46 2.19
CA ASP A 30 28.05 0.18 2.59
C ASP A 30 28.19 -1.25 3.15
N ALA A 31 27.25 -1.66 4.02
CA ALA A 31 27.21 -3.00 4.57
C ALA A 31 26.99 -4.07 3.49
N HIS A 32 26.14 -3.79 2.49
CA HIS A 32 25.89 -4.70 1.38
C HIS A 32 27.13 -4.88 0.47
N SER A 33 27.91 -3.82 0.29
CA SER A 33 29.16 -3.85 -0.50
C SER A 33 30.38 -4.35 0.29
N SER A 34 30.28 -4.45 1.61
CA SER A 34 31.33 -5.01 2.46
C SER A 34 31.47 -6.53 2.31
N LEU A 35 32.67 -7.07 2.51
CA LEU A 35 32.85 -8.52 2.64
C LEU A 35 31.99 -9.02 3.81
N GLN A 36 31.06 -9.92 3.53
CA GLN A 36 30.23 -10.49 4.59
C GLN A 36 31.12 -11.19 5.63
N PRO A 37 30.84 -11.03 6.94
CA PRO A 37 31.55 -11.76 7.97
C PRO A 37 31.47 -13.26 7.69
N THR A 38 32.60 -13.97 7.81
CA THR A 38 32.67 -15.44 7.69
C THR A 38 31.93 -16.18 8.82
N VAL A 39 31.17 -15.46 9.64
CA VAL A 39 30.42 -16.00 10.77
C VAL A 39 29.22 -16.73 10.20
N LEU A 40 29.09 -18.01 10.54
CA LEU A 40 27.93 -18.82 10.15
C LEU A 40 26.62 -18.09 10.50
N PRO A 41 25.60 -18.11 9.62
CA PRO A 41 24.25 -17.57 9.90
C PRO A 41 23.55 -18.18 11.12
N LEU A 42 24.19 -19.17 11.76
CA LEU A 42 23.76 -19.85 12.97
C LEU A 42 24.01 -19.04 14.25
N ALA A 43 24.56 -17.81 14.17
CA ALA A 43 24.36 -16.84 15.23
C ALA A 43 22.86 -16.52 15.27
N PHE A 44 22.10 -17.41 15.90
CA PHE A 44 20.69 -17.27 16.17
C PHE A 44 20.48 -15.86 16.70
N CYS A 45 19.85 -15.01 15.90
CA CYS A 45 19.06 -13.92 16.43
C CYS A 45 17.97 -14.59 17.27
N HIS A 46 18.29 -15.03 18.48
CA HIS A 46 17.33 -15.12 19.55
C HIS A 46 16.82 -13.69 19.69
N ALA A 47 15.73 -13.36 18.98
CA ALA A 47 15.02 -12.13 19.24
C ALA A 47 14.66 -12.20 20.73
N PRO A 48 15.29 -11.41 21.61
CA PRO A 48 15.09 -11.54 23.05
C PRO A 48 13.74 -10.94 23.47
N CYS A 49 12.86 -10.70 22.49
CA CYS A 49 11.60 -10.03 22.62
C CYS A 49 10.51 -10.83 21.91
N LEU A 50 9.39 -10.98 22.61
CA LEU A 50 8.14 -11.42 22.02
C LEU A 50 7.48 -10.19 21.41
N LEU A 51 7.36 -10.16 20.09
CA LEU A 51 6.61 -9.11 19.41
C LEU A 51 5.12 -9.37 19.59
N THR A 52 4.40 -8.35 20.04
CA THR A 52 2.95 -8.42 20.21
C THR A 52 2.27 -7.27 19.49
N PHE A 53 1.04 -7.50 19.03
CA PHE A 53 0.15 -6.50 18.48
C PHE A 53 -1.22 -6.67 19.10
N ASN A 54 -1.77 -5.62 19.71
CA ASN A 54 -3.01 -5.69 20.51
C ASN A 54 -2.98 -6.84 21.53
N SER A 55 -1.84 -7.02 22.20
CA SER A 55 -1.60 -8.07 23.20
C SER A 55 -1.59 -9.51 22.64
N LEU A 56 -1.62 -9.69 21.32
CA LEU A 56 -1.49 -10.99 20.67
C LEU A 56 -0.06 -11.17 20.14
N PRO A 57 0.56 -12.34 20.33
CA PRO A 57 1.88 -12.61 19.77
C PRO A 57 1.83 -12.59 18.24
N ILE A 58 2.87 -12.03 17.62
CA ILE A 58 3.04 -12.07 16.17
C ILE A 58 3.77 -13.39 15.85
N ASP A 59 3.04 -14.35 15.30
CA ASP A 59 3.49 -15.71 14.97
C ASP A 59 3.90 -15.87 13.50
N MET A 60 3.84 -14.80 12.72
CA MET A 60 4.20 -14.76 11.30
C MET A 60 5.46 -13.94 11.05
N ASN A 61 6.00 -14.04 9.84
CA ASN A 61 7.14 -13.22 9.43
C ASN A 61 6.82 -11.72 9.61
N ILE A 62 7.69 -10.99 10.32
CA ILE A 62 7.49 -9.57 10.66
C ILE A 62 7.26 -8.72 9.41
N ARG A 63 7.96 -8.99 8.30
CA ARG A 63 7.77 -8.24 7.04
C ARG A 63 6.35 -8.44 6.49
N HIS A 64 5.84 -9.67 6.53
CA HIS A 64 4.48 -9.98 6.10
C HIS A 64 3.45 -9.34 7.03
N PHE A 65 3.67 -9.41 8.34
CA PHE A 65 2.82 -8.75 9.32
C PHE A 65 2.72 -7.24 9.09
N LEU A 66 3.86 -6.57 8.94
CA LEU A 66 3.91 -5.12 8.65
C LEU A 66 3.22 -4.77 7.34
N ARG A 67 3.40 -5.60 6.31
CA ARG A 67 2.69 -5.45 5.03
C ARG A 67 1.18 -5.56 5.22
N SER A 68 0.69 -6.55 5.96
CA SER A 68 -0.74 -6.70 6.24
C SER A 68 -1.33 -5.49 6.95
N ILE A 69 -0.61 -4.87 7.90
CA ILE A 69 -1.03 -3.61 8.53
C ILE A 69 -1.14 -2.49 7.48
N ALA A 70 -0.14 -2.35 6.62
CA ALA A 70 -0.14 -1.31 5.60
C ALA A 70 -1.28 -1.50 4.58
N ASP A 71 -1.51 -2.74 4.13
CA ASP A 71 -2.58 -3.09 3.21
C ASP A 71 -3.96 -2.86 3.85
N ALA A 72 -4.15 -3.22 5.13
CA ALA A 72 -5.39 -2.95 5.86
C ALA A 72 -5.66 -1.45 6.02
N ARG A 73 -4.63 -0.64 6.29
CA ARG A 73 -4.76 0.83 6.34
C ARG A 73 -5.10 1.42 4.97
N ALA A 74 -4.48 0.92 3.91
CA ALA A 74 -4.78 1.34 2.54
C ALA A 74 -6.23 1.00 2.17
N LEU A 75 -6.70 -0.22 2.50
CA LEU A 75 -8.08 -0.64 2.30
C LEU A 75 -9.04 0.25 3.10
N LEU A 76 -8.76 0.55 4.36
CA LEU A 76 -9.61 1.44 5.17
C LEU A 76 -9.74 2.82 4.51
N SER A 77 -8.62 3.45 4.15
CA SER A 77 -8.62 4.75 3.44
C SER A 77 -9.41 4.69 2.13
N PHE A 78 -9.31 3.58 1.40
CA PHE A 78 -10.07 3.35 0.18
C PHE A 78 -11.57 3.26 0.45
N CYS A 79 -12.00 2.49 1.46
CA CYS A 79 -13.40 2.34 1.85
C CYS A 79 -14.03 3.67 2.29
N SER A 80 -13.21 4.57 2.86
CA SER A 80 -13.62 5.89 3.34
C SER A 80 -13.68 6.98 2.26
N LEU A 81 -13.46 6.67 0.98
CA LEU A 81 -13.64 7.66 -0.09
C LEU A 81 -15.09 8.17 -0.12
N ALA A 82 -15.26 9.50 -0.18
CA ALA A 82 -16.57 10.18 -0.12
C ALA A 82 -17.58 9.68 -1.16
N ARG A 83 -17.12 9.12 -2.28
CA ARG A 83 -18.01 8.53 -3.27
C ARG A 83 -18.73 7.29 -2.73
N PHE A 84 -18.05 6.44 -1.97
CA PHE A 84 -18.69 5.24 -1.44
C PHE A 84 -19.78 5.60 -0.44
N THR A 85 -19.55 6.63 0.39
CA THR A 85 -20.59 7.18 1.28
C THR A 85 -21.76 7.84 0.53
N ALA A 86 -21.54 8.34 -0.70
CA ALA A 86 -22.62 8.89 -1.54
C ALA A 86 -23.43 7.80 -2.25
N LEU A 87 -22.83 6.66 -2.57
CA LEU A 87 -23.49 5.53 -3.22
C LEU A 87 -24.34 4.72 -2.22
N SER A 88 -23.79 4.44 -1.02
CA SER A 88 -24.49 3.62 -0.03
C SER A 88 -23.81 3.62 1.34
N SER A 89 -24.40 2.91 2.30
CA SER A 89 -23.73 2.57 3.56
C SER A 89 -22.48 1.73 3.30
N LEU A 90 -21.37 1.98 4.02
CA LEU A 90 -20.14 1.18 3.92
C LEU A 90 -20.37 -0.31 4.19
N SER A 91 -21.39 -0.67 4.98
CA SER A 91 -21.72 -2.06 5.31
C SER A 91 -22.30 -2.87 4.15
N LEU A 92 -22.73 -2.22 3.07
CA LEU A 92 -23.36 -2.88 1.92
C LEU A 92 -22.33 -3.41 0.90
N PHE A 93 -21.09 -2.95 0.98
CA PHE A 93 -20.03 -3.35 0.07
C PHE A 93 -19.28 -4.56 0.64
N ASP A 94 -19.09 -5.59 -0.19
CA ASP A 94 -18.14 -6.66 0.10
C ASP A 94 -16.70 -6.15 -0.13
N TRP A 95 -16.14 -5.48 0.89
CA TRP A 95 -14.80 -4.92 0.82
C TRP A 95 -13.71 -5.97 0.63
N ALA A 96 -13.91 -7.19 1.14
CA ALA A 96 -12.97 -8.29 0.94
C ALA A 96 -12.96 -8.72 -0.53
N GLY A 97 -14.15 -8.89 -1.13
CA GLY A 97 -14.32 -9.18 -2.55
C GLY A 97 -13.77 -8.06 -3.44
N ILE A 98 -14.08 -6.80 -3.13
CA ILE A 98 -13.57 -5.64 -3.88
C ILE A 98 -12.04 -5.57 -3.80
N HIS A 99 -11.47 -5.70 -2.61
CA HIS A 99 -10.01 -5.70 -2.43
C HIS A 99 -9.36 -6.87 -3.19
N PHE A 100 -9.94 -8.06 -3.12
CA PHE A 100 -9.47 -9.21 -3.87
C PHE A 100 -9.47 -8.91 -5.38
N CYS A 101 -10.58 -8.45 -5.94
CA CYS A 101 -10.70 -8.08 -7.35
C CYS A 101 -9.66 -7.03 -7.76
N LEU A 102 -9.45 -6.00 -6.94
CA LEU A 102 -8.44 -4.96 -7.20
C LEU A 102 -7.01 -5.53 -7.16
N SER A 103 -6.73 -6.45 -6.22
CA SER A 103 -5.40 -7.08 -6.10
C SER A 103 -5.04 -8.00 -7.27
N GLN A 104 -6.06 -8.54 -7.98
CA GLN A 104 -5.85 -9.36 -9.16
C GLN A 104 -5.47 -8.57 -10.42
N ILE A 105 -5.53 -7.23 -10.36
CA ILE A 105 -5.07 -6.37 -11.46
C ILE A 105 -3.54 -6.35 -11.47
N LYS A 106 -2.93 -7.45 -11.92
CA LYS A 106 -1.47 -7.55 -12.09
C LYS A 106 -1.05 -6.88 -13.39
N GLY A 107 -0.70 -5.59 -13.31
CA GLY A 107 -0.02 -4.85 -14.37
C GLY A 107 -0.89 -4.57 -15.59
N PHE A 108 -0.89 -3.32 -16.05
CA PHE A 108 -1.42 -2.94 -17.37
C PHE A 108 -0.51 -3.47 -18.51
N ALA A 109 0.14 -4.61 -18.31
CA ALA A 109 1.10 -5.18 -19.23
C ALA A 109 0.41 -6.27 -20.07
N SER A 110 0.18 -5.88 -21.32
CA SER A 110 0.28 -6.72 -22.51
C SER A 110 -0.88 -7.70 -22.81
N HIS A 111 -1.68 -7.28 -23.80
CA HIS A 111 -1.94 -8.04 -25.01
C HIS A 111 -2.04 -9.56 -24.85
N LYS A 112 -3.14 -10.05 -24.28
CA LYS A 112 -3.86 -11.26 -24.72
C LYS A 112 -5.10 -11.49 -23.82
N ASN A 113 -6.23 -11.72 -24.47
CA ASN A 113 -7.52 -12.18 -23.93
C ASN A 113 -8.45 -11.12 -23.32
N GLY A 114 -9.06 -10.27 -24.17
CA GLY A 114 -10.47 -9.76 -24.17
C GLY A 114 -11.21 -9.26 -22.92
N HIS A 115 -10.76 -9.53 -21.70
CA HIS A 115 -11.38 -9.15 -20.43
C HIS A 115 -10.76 -7.95 -19.68
N PRO A 116 -9.53 -7.45 -19.98
CA PRO A 116 -8.97 -6.30 -19.26
C PRO A 116 -9.80 -5.03 -19.39
N GLU A 117 -10.41 -4.77 -20.54
CA GLU A 117 -11.14 -3.54 -20.83
C GLU A 117 -12.43 -3.42 -20.02
N PHE A 118 -13.19 -4.53 -19.89
CA PHE A 118 -14.39 -4.55 -19.06
C PHE A 118 -14.05 -4.36 -17.58
N TRP A 119 -13.04 -5.05 -17.06
CA TRP A 119 -12.60 -4.85 -15.67
C TRP A 119 -12.10 -3.43 -15.44
N ILE A 120 -11.29 -2.88 -16.35
CA ILE A 120 -10.87 -1.49 -16.30
C ILE A 120 -12.07 -0.55 -16.33
N PHE A 121 -13.08 -0.82 -17.15
CA PHE A 121 -14.32 -0.05 -17.18
C PHE A 121 -15.07 -0.13 -15.85
N CYS A 122 -15.29 -1.33 -15.30
CA CYS A 122 -15.93 -1.53 -14.00
C CYS A 122 -15.17 -0.85 -12.87
N ILE A 123 -13.83 -0.89 -12.88
CA ILE A 123 -13.00 -0.17 -11.91
C ILE A 123 -13.14 1.33 -12.13
N LYS A 124 -13.09 1.82 -13.37
CA LYS A 124 -13.28 3.26 -13.66
C LYS A 124 -14.65 3.74 -13.22
N LEU A 125 -15.68 2.92 -13.37
CA LEU A 125 -17.04 3.17 -12.91
C LEU A 125 -17.10 3.17 -11.37
N LEU A 126 -16.57 2.11 -10.73
CA LEU A 126 -16.48 1.99 -9.27
C LEU A 126 -15.70 3.16 -8.67
N LEU A 127 -14.68 3.64 -9.39
CA LEU A 127 -13.78 4.73 -9.04
C LEU A 127 -14.23 6.11 -9.55
N ASP A 128 -15.38 6.21 -10.23
CA ASP A 128 -15.90 7.44 -10.84
C ASP A 128 -14.81 8.28 -11.51
N ILE A 129 -14.00 7.58 -12.31
CA ILE A 129 -12.89 8.13 -13.08
C ILE A 129 -13.10 7.85 -14.57
N LEU A 130 -14.37 7.66 -14.98
CA LEU A 130 -14.71 7.52 -16.38
C LEU A 130 -14.24 8.77 -17.14
N PRO A 131 -13.73 8.60 -18.37
CA PRO A 131 -13.22 9.71 -19.18
C PRO A 131 -14.38 10.52 -19.79
N THR A 132 -15.25 11.09 -18.95
CA THR A 132 -16.32 11.99 -19.37
C THR A 132 -15.75 13.38 -19.63
N LEU A 133 -16.43 14.17 -20.47
CA LEU A 133 -16.06 15.57 -20.72
C LEU A 133 -15.96 16.37 -19.41
N THR A 134 -16.92 16.20 -18.51
CA THR A 134 -16.93 16.82 -17.18
C THR A 134 -15.69 16.47 -16.36
N THR A 135 -15.28 15.19 -16.35
CA THR A 135 -14.09 14.72 -15.62
C THR A 135 -12.81 15.31 -16.23
N PHE A 136 -12.77 15.46 -17.55
CA PHE A 136 -11.63 16.07 -18.24
C PHE A 136 -11.56 17.59 -18.02
N GLN A 137 -12.68 18.30 -18.03
CA GLN A 137 -12.75 19.72 -17.68
C GLN A 137 -12.27 19.96 -16.24
N GLN A 138 -12.64 19.10 -15.29
CA GLN A 138 -12.18 19.21 -13.90
C GLN A 138 -10.68 18.95 -13.73
N ARG A 139 -10.13 17.93 -14.41
CA ARG A 139 -8.73 17.51 -14.22
C ARG A 139 -7.73 18.25 -15.11
N LYS A 140 -8.17 18.70 -16.29
CA LYS A 140 -7.36 19.37 -17.30
C LYS A 140 -8.11 20.57 -17.89
N PRO A 141 -8.47 21.57 -17.07
CA PRO A 141 -9.24 22.74 -17.53
C PRO A 141 -8.53 23.54 -18.62
N TYR A 142 -7.21 23.44 -18.72
CA TYR A 142 -6.39 24.08 -19.75
C TYR A 142 -6.51 23.42 -21.14
N LEU A 143 -7.05 22.19 -21.23
CA LEU A 143 -7.28 21.49 -22.51
C LEU A 143 -8.76 21.37 -22.86
N TYR A 144 -9.65 21.48 -21.88
CA TYR A 144 -11.08 21.23 -22.07
C TYR A 144 -11.88 22.44 -21.57
N SER A 145 -12.46 23.21 -22.50
CA SER A 145 -13.23 24.42 -22.18
C SER A 145 -14.51 24.07 -21.41
N PRO A 146 -14.93 24.87 -20.41
CA PRO A 146 -16.23 24.72 -19.76
C PRO A 146 -17.42 24.82 -20.72
N ASP A 147 -17.26 25.55 -21.83
CA ASP A 147 -18.34 25.85 -22.79
C ASP A 147 -18.67 24.70 -23.75
N TRP A 148 -18.01 23.55 -23.62
CA TRP A 148 -18.22 22.39 -24.47
C TRP A 148 -19.39 21.50 -24.03
N LEU A 149 -20.17 21.94 -23.04
CA LEU A 149 -21.34 21.26 -22.48
C LEU A 149 -22.64 21.76 -23.11
#